data_AF-A0A9D2P6A5-F1
#
_entry.id   AF-A0A9D2P6A5-F1
#
_cell.length_a   1.000
_cell.length_b   1.000
_cell.length_c   1.000
_cell.angle_alpha   90.00
_cell.angle_beta   90.00
_cell.angle_gamma   90.00
#
_symmetry.space_group_name_H-M   'P 1'
#
loop_
_entity.id
_entity.type
_entity.pdbx_description
1 polymer ?
#
loop_
_entity_poly.entity_id
_entity_poly.type
_entity_poly.pdbx_seq_one_letter_code
_entity_poly.pdbx_strand_id
1 'polypeptide(L)' 'MGMSFLQYVNEVRVSHIYQDLIRTDIPVGELADQNGFSNQKLFNRTFKEIYGCTPSSVRRNNK' A
#
# COMPACT_ATOMS: atom_id res chain seq x y z
N MET A 1 3.37 -3.23 23.35
CA MET A 1 4.45 -3.38 22.35
C MET A 1 4.41 -2.15 21.46
N GLY A 2 5.55 -1.46 21.29
CA GLY A 2 5.63 -0.20 20.56
C GLY A 2 5.85 -0.44 19.06
N MET A 3 5.27 0.44 18.24
CA MET A 3 5.51 0.48 16.80
C MET A 3 6.92 1.01 16.53
N SER A 4 7.68 0.33 15.67
CA SER A 4 8.96 0.87 15.21
C SER A 4 8.73 2.07 14.29
N PHE A 5 9.67 3.02 14.26
CA PHE A 5 9.62 4.16 13.32
C PHE A 5 9.39 3.69 11.87
N LEU A 6 10.03 2.60 11.47
CA LEU A 6 9.89 2.02 10.14
C LEU A 6 8.46 1.52 9.88
N GLN A 7 7.82 0.88 10.86
CA GLN A 7 6.42 0.45 10.75
C GLN A 7 5.50 1.65 10.58
N TYR A 8 5.67 2.70 11.39
CA TYR A 8 4.87 3.91 11.28
C TYR A 8 4.99 4.55 9.90
N VAL A 9 6.21 4.71 9.39
CA VAL A 9 6.45 5.27 8.06
C VAL A 9 5.82 4.40 6.98
N ASN A 10 5.91 3.07 7.09
CA ASN A 10 5.28 2.17 6.14
C ASN A 10 3.75 2.25 6.19
N GLU A 11 3.15 2.37 7.37
CA GLU A 11 1.70 2.57 7.52
C GLU A 11 1.23 3.84 6.82
N VAL A 12 1.93 4.97 7.04
CA VAL A 12 1.61 6.25 6.37
C VAL A 12 1.72 6.11 4.86
N ARG A 13 2.78 5.49 4.34
CA ARG A 13 2.96 5.27 2.89
C ARG A 13 1.85 4.40 2.30
N VAL A 14 1.49 3.30 2.97
CA VAL A 14 0.43 2.39 2.50
C VAL A 14 -0.93 3.08 2.52
N SER A 15 -1.19 3.96 3.49
CA SER A 15 -2.39 4.80 3.53
C SER A 15 -2.51 5.74 2.33
N HIS A 16 -1.42 6.37 1.92
CA HIS A 16 -1.39 7.21 0.72
C HIS A 16 -1.66 6.38 -0.54
N ILE A 17 -0.99 5.23 -0.68
CA ILE A 17 -1.21 4.31 -1.81
C ILE A 17 -2.68 3.84 -1.87
N TYR A 18 -3.31 3.59 -0.72
CA TYR A 18 -4.73 3.22 -0.68
C TYR A 18 -5.64 4.33 -1.26
N GLN A 19 -5.38 5.59 -0.90
CA GLN A 19 -6.11 6.74 -1.45
C GLN A 19 -5.90 6.86 -2.97
N ASP A 20 -4.68 6.65 -3.45
CA ASP A 20 -4.39 6.74 -4.89
C ASP A 20 -5.00 5.57 -5.67
N LEU A 21 -5.07 4.38 -5.07
CA LEU A 21 -5.70 3.19 -5.66
C LEU A 21 -7.20 3.37 -5.94
N ILE A 22 -7.90 4.15 -5.13
CA ILE A 22 -9.34 4.43 -5.29
C ILE A 22 -9.60 5.67 -6.16
N ARG A 23 -8.63 6.57 -6.28
CA ARG A 23 -8.77 7.84 -7.03
C ARG A 23 -8.20 7.78 -8.45
N THR A 24 -7.32 6.83 -8.73
CA THR A 24 -6.55 6.77 -9.99
C THR A 24 -6.52 5.37 -10.59
N ASP A 25 -6.26 5.29 -11.89
CA ASP A 25 -5.99 4.04 -12.62
C ASP A 25 -4.50 3.69 -12.67
N ILE A 26 -3.63 4.37 -11.91
CA ILE A 26 -2.17 4.14 -11.90
C ILE A 26 -1.85 2.72 -11.42
N PRO A 27 -1.03 1.94 -12.16
CA PRO A 27 -0.62 0.60 -11.75
C PRO A 27 -0.11 0.50 -10.31
N VAL A 28 -0.50 -0.56 -9.59
CA VAL A 28 -0.10 -0.79 -8.19
C VAL A 28 1.42 -0.74 -8.01
N GLY A 29 2.19 -1.28 -8.96
CA GLY A 29 3.66 -1.24 -8.91
C GLY A 29 4.21 0.18 -9.02
N GLU A 30 3.63 1.00 -9.88
CA GLU A 30 4.03 2.40 -10.04
C GLU A 30 3.67 3.24 -8.81
N LEU A 31 2.51 3.00 -8.19
CA LEU A 31 2.15 3.65 -6.91
C LEU A 31 3.11 3.24 -5.78
N ALA A 32 3.53 1.98 -5.74
CA ALA A 32 4.51 1.51 -4.75
C ALA A 32 5.88 2.18 -4.97
N ASP A 33 6.34 2.27 -6.21
CA ASP A 33 7.60 2.94 -6.56
C ASP A 33 7.57 4.43 -6.22
N GLN A 34 6.50 5.14 -6.57
CA GLN A 34 6.31 6.57 -6.27
C GLN A 34 6.29 6.86 -4.76
N ASN A 35 5.79 5.92 -3.96
CA ASN A 35 5.72 6.04 -2.50
C ASN A 35 6.95 5.45 -1.78
N GLY A 36 8.01 5.10 -2.52
CA GLY A 36 9.31 4.70 -1.96
C GLY A 36 9.36 3.25 -1.45
N PHE A 37 8.51 2.36 -1.97
CA PHE A 37 8.61 0.93 -1.72
C PHE A 37 9.51 0.25 -2.75
N SER A 38 10.79 0.09 -2.41
CA SER A 38 11.75 -0.65 -3.25
C SER A 38 11.49 -2.16 -3.28
N ASN A 39 10.67 -2.69 -2.36
CA ASN A 39 10.40 -4.12 -2.24
C ASN A 39 8.89 -4.39 -2.27
N GLN A 40 8.42 -4.88 -3.42
CA GLN A 40 7.02 -5.24 -3.66
C GLN A 40 6.49 -6.30 -2.68
N LYS A 41 7.32 -7.26 -2.24
CA LYS A 41 6.90 -8.30 -1.28
C LYS A 41 6.62 -7.69 0.09
N LEU A 42 7.46 -6.77 0.54
CA LEU A 42 7.26 -6.05 1.79
C LEU A 42 5.97 -5.21 1.72
N PHE A 43 5.80 -4.43 0.65
CA PHE A 43 4.58 -3.65 0.43
C PHE A 43 3.33 -4.52 0.47
N ASN A 44 3.28 -5.60 -0.33
CA ASN A 44 2.10 -6.48 -0.39
C ASN A 44 1.78 -7.10 0.98
N ARG A 45 2.81 -7.47 1.75
CA ARG A 45 2.64 -8.00 3.11
C ARG A 45 2.08 -6.93 4.04
N THR A 46 2.71 -5.76 4.11
CA THR A 46 2.28 -4.66 4.98
C THR A 46 0.87 -4.18 4.62
N PHE A 47 0.56 -4.04 3.33
CA PHE A 47 -0.78 -3.68 2.88
C PHE A 47 -1.83 -4.71 3.32
N LYS A 48 -1.53 -6.01 3.17
CA LYS A 48 -2.44 -7.07 3.61
C LYS A 48 -2.58 -7.13 5.13
N GLU A 49 -1.51 -6.87 5.88
CA GLU A 49 -1.54 -6.80 7.35
C GLU A 49 -2.42 -5.63 7.83
N ILE A 50 -2.39 -4.48 7.15
CA ILE A 50 -3.17 -3.28 7.50
C ILE A 50 -4.63 -3.38 7.03
N TYR A 51 -4.87 -3.77 5.78
CA TYR A 51 -6.18 -3.69 5.12
C TYR A 51 -6.88 -5.05 4.96
N GLY A 52 -6.24 -6.16 5.32
CA GLY A 52 -6.79 -7.51 5.20
C GLY A 52 -6.96 -8.03 3.77
N CYS A 53 -6.64 -7.23 2.75
CA CYS A 53 -6.83 -7.56 1.35
C CYS A 53 -5.60 -7.16 0.51
N THR A 54 -5.61 -7.49 -0.78
CA THR A 54 -4.52 -7.07 -1.69
C THR A 54 -4.84 -5.74 -2.36
N PRO A 55 -3.83 -4.92 -2.71
CA PRO A 55 -4.02 -3.68 -3.47
C PRO A 55 -4.84 -3.90 -4.76
N SER A 56 -4.57 -5.01 -5.46
CA SER A 56 -5.30 -5.39 -6.68
C SER A 56 -6.77 -5.73 -6.40
N SER A 57 -7.08 -6.35 -5.26
CA SER A 57 -8.46 -6.60 -4.82
C SER A 57 -9.21 -5.30 -4.57
N VAL A 58 -8.57 -4.33 -3.89
CA VAL A 58 -9.17 -3.01 -3.63
C VAL A 58 -9.51 -2.31 -4.95
N ARG A 59 -8.60 -2.36 -5.92
CA ARG A 59 -8.84 -1.75 -7.22
C ARG A 59 -9.95 -2.43 -8.01
N ARG A 60 -10.02 -3.76 -7.96
CA ARG A 60 -11.09 -4.53 -8.62
C ARG A 60 -12.46 -4.24 -7.99
N ASN A 61 -12.53 -3.95 -6.70
CA ASN A 61 -13.79 -3.66 -5.99
C ASN A 61 -14.27 -2.20 -6.15
N ASN A 62 -13.42 -1.30 -6.65
CA ASN A 62 -13.76 0.10 -6.93
C ASN A 62 -14.05 0.37 -8.42
N LYS A 63 -13.96 -0.65 -9.28
CA LYS A 63 -14.41 -0.60 -10.68
C LYS A 63 -15.76 -1.29 -10.82
#